data_AF-A0A502HPH4-F1
#
_entry.id   AF-A0A502HPH4-F1
#
_cell.length_a   1.000
_cell.length_b   1.000
_cell.length_c   1.000
_cell.angle_alpha   90.00
_cell.angle_beta   90.00
_cell.angle_gamma   90.00
#
_symmetry.space_group_name_H-M   'P 1'
#
loop_
_entity.id
_entity.type
_entity.pdbx_description
1 polymer ?
#
loop_
_entity_poly.entity_id
_entity_poly.type
_entity_poly.pdbx_seq_one_letter_code
_entity_poly.pdbx_strand_id
1 'polypeptide(L)'
;MTQPRWLRNVRPYGSTTEDLLIENGLIKQRRPASSAVLTPTDIDGQNQLLTPALVESHVHLDKTLWGQPWRPNSAGPTLKDYIANERRVLREVQAPIAQRAGALLENCIARGSLTMRCHVDIDPEFGLRHVEAMQQLRENYRDLIDLQLVVFPQTGLISRPGTTELMREAMALGVENVGGLDPCGIDNDPIAQLDFVFKLASEFERGVDIHLHDKGELGLWQIALIADYTERFGRQGRVMISHAYCLGMLPWSQVKPVAERLAALGISLMSSAPADCAVPPFLALRETGVNVCLGSDGIRDAWSPMGNGDMLERAMLLAFRFDLNKDDELAAAFDAATVNGARALGCEGYGVEIGAPADFLLMPVQTLGEAVVSRPIRQVYRGGELIASGGRLLESRL
;
A
#
# COMPACT_ATOMS: atom_id res chain seq x y z
N MET A 1 21.30 -18.09 11.81
CA MET A 1 21.06 -17.17 12.94
C MET A 1 22.10 -16.08 12.85
N THR A 2 21.68 -14.83 12.66
CA THR A 2 22.58 -13.67 12.67
C THR A 2 23.07 -13.45 14.09
N GLN A 3 24.37 -13.14 14.26
CA GLN A 3 24.91 -12.82 15.57
C GLN A 3 24.21 -11.58 16.14
N PRO A 4 24.02 -11.47 17.47
CA PRO A 4 23.51 -10.25 18.07
C PRO A 4 24.38 -9.04 17.72
N ARG A 5 23.78 -7.94 17.27
CA ARG A 5 24.47 -6.70 16.91
C ARG A 5 23.72 -5.50 17.49
N TRP A 6 24.46 -4.48 17.93
CA TRP A 6 23.83 -3.23 18.31
C TRP A 6 23.70 -2.31 17.11
N LEU A 7 22.50 -1.77 16.88
CA LEU A 7 22.28 -0.54 16.15
C LEU A 7 22.49 0.62 17.13
N ARG A 8 23.56 1.38 16.94
CA ARG A 8 24.04 2.41 17.87
C ARG A 8 23.65 3.80 17.39
N ASN A 9 23.50 4.74 18.31
CA ASN A 9 23.35 6.16 17.99
C ASN A 9 22.20 6.47 17.02
N VAL A 10 20.98 5.99 17.28
CA VAL A 10 19.80 6.26 16.43
C VAL A 10 18.76 7.09 17.15
N ARG A 11 17.92 7.82 16.42
CA ARG A 11 16.81 8.62 16.99
C ARG A 11 15.45 8.04 16.56
N PRO A 12 14.87 7.09 17.31
CA PRO A 12 13.54 6.54 17.00
C PRO A 12 12.49 7.65 16.89
N TYR A 13 11.86 7.80 15.73
CA TYR A 13 10.86 8.84 15.46
C TYR A 13 11.31 10.29 15.79
N GLY A 14 12.63 10.54 15.84
CA GLY A 14 13.19 11.85 16.17
C GLY A 14 13.34 12.12 17.67
N SER A 15 13.17 11.10 18.52
CA SER A 15 13.39 11.19 19.97
C SER A 15 14.88 11.32 20.34
N THR A 16 15.16 11.30 21.65
CA THR A 16 16.52 11.19 22.19
C THR A 16 17.25 9.99 21.61
N THR A 17 18.57 10.12 21.42
CA THR A 17 19.40 9.06 20.85
C THR A 17 19.43 7.80 21.73
N GLU A 18 19.25 6.65 21.10
CA GLU A 18 19.20 5.32 21.71
C GLU A 18 20.11 4.33 20.97
N ASP A 19 20.39 3.20 21.65
CA ASP A 19 20.94 2.00 21.04
C ASP A 19 19.90 0.88 21.07
N LEU A 20 19.79 0.11 19.98
CA LEU A 20 18.89 -1.03 19.81
C LEU A 20 19.69 -2.32 19.63
N LEU A 21 19.40 -3.36 20.40
CA LEU A 21 19.97 -4.70 20.17
C LEU A 21 19.12 -5.43 19.13
N ILE A 22 19.75 -5.87 18.05
CA ILE A 22 19.15 -6.71 17.03
C ILE A 22 19.68 -8.13 17.21
N GLU A 23 18.78 -9.10 17.32
CA GLU A 23 19.11 -10.51 17.40
C GLU A 23 18.05 -11.34 16.70
N ASN A 24 18.49 -12.24 15.82
CA ASN A 24 17.62 -13.09 15.00
C ASN A 24 16.56 -12.28 14.20
N GLY A 25 16.98 -11.12 13.66
CA GLY A 25 16.11 -10.25 12.87
C GLY A 25 15.06 -9.48 13.66
N LEU A 26 15.12 -9.48 15.00
CA LEU A 26 14.18 -8.80 15.87
C LEU A 26 14.89 -7.77 16.75
N ILE A 27 14.18 -6.71 17.13
CA ILE A 27 14.60 -5.77 18.16
C ILE A 27 14.39 -6.43 19.53
N LYS A 28 15.46 -6.72 20.27
CA LYS A 28 15.39 -7.39 21.58
C LYS A 28 15.52 -6.46 22.77
N GLN A 29 16.23 -5.35 22.61
CA GLN A 29 16.47 -4.40 23.68
C GLN A 29 16.61 -3.00 23.13
N ARG A 30 16.15 -2.01 23.92
CA ARG A 30 16.40 -0.58 23.74
C ARG A 30 17.11 -0.05 24.98
N ARG A 31 18.07 0.87 24.80
CA ARG A 31 18.75 1.57 25.90
C ARG A 31 19.16 2.98 25.48
N PRO A 32 19.42 3.89 26.43
CA PRO A 32 20.06 5.16 26.11
C PRO A 32 21.38 4.95 25.37
N ALA A 33 21.70 5.85 24.42
CA ALA A 33 22.93 5.76 23.64
C ALA A 33 24.17 5.72 24.54
N SER A 34 25.01 4.70 24.34
CA SER A 34 26.24 4.54 25.10
C SER A 34 27.40 5.29 24.43
N SER A 35 28.28 5.92 25.23
CA SER A 35 29.52 6.55 24.77
C SER A 35 30.67 5.57 24.56
N ALA A 36 30.48 4.27 24.85
CA ALA A 36 31.47 3.25 24.56
C ALA A 36 31.77 3.17 23.06
N VAL A 37 33.05 2.96 22.74
CA VAL A 37 33.56 2.81 21.37
C VAL A 37 32.79 1.73 20.63
N LEU A 38 32.44 2.00 19.38
CA LEU A 38 31.78 1.06 18.50
C LEU A 38 32.64 -0.18 18.28
N THR A 39 32.02 -1.34 18.35
CA THR A 39 32.66 -2.61 17.98
C THR A 39 32.53 -2.85 16.48
N PRO A 40 33.37 -3.68 15.84
CA PRO A 40 33.24 -4.02 14.41
C PRO A 40 31.89 -4.64 14.03
N THR A 41 31.15 -5.19 15.00
CA THR A 41 29.83 -5.79 14.78
C THR A 41 28.68 -4.80 14.95
N ASP A 42 28.94 -3.59 15.45
CA ASP A 42 27.90 -2.57 15.63
C ASP A 42 27.55 -1.91 14.29
N ILE A 43 26.27 -1.58 14.13
CA ILE A 43 25.77 -0.72 13.06
C ILE A 43 25.74 0.71 13.62
N ASP A 44 26.56 1.62 13.10
CA ASP A 44 26.53 3.02 13.52
C ASP A 44 25.44 3.78 12.79
N GLY A 45 24.40 4.16 13.53
CA GLY A 45 23.28 4.95 13.05
C GLY A 45 23.59 6.44 12.91
N GLN A 46 24.76 6.92 13.35
CA GLN A 46 25.24 8.29 13.11
C GLN A 46 24.23 9.40 13.50
N ASN A 47 23.44 9.17 14.55
CA ASN A 47 22.34 10.03 15.01
C ASN A 47 21.25 10.28 13.94
N GLN A 48 21.10 9.39 12.97
CA GLN A 48 20.04 9.47 11.97
C GLN A 48 18.66 9.22 12.58
N LEU A 49 17.63 9.78 11.95
CA LEU A 49 16.25 9.44 12.24
C LEU A 49 16.03 7.96 11.92
N LEU A 50 15.52 7.22 12.90
CA LEU A 50 15.10 5.82 12.78
C LEU A 50 13.57 5.76 12.70
N THR A 51 13.05 5.14 11.64
CA THR A 51 11.61 4.87 11.49
C THR A 51 11.40 3.43 11.08
N PRO A 52 10.20 2.85 11.27
CA PRO A 52 9.87 1.60 10.60
C PRO A 52 9.93 1.77 9.07
N ALA A 53 10.05 0.65 8.37
CA ALA A 53 9.95 0.60 6.92
C ALA A 53 8.59 1.09 6.40
N LEU A 54 8.55 1.72 5.24
CA LEU A 54 7.30 2.22 4.65
C LEU A 54 6.38 1.08 4.22
N VAL A 55 5.08 1.40 4.12
CA VAL A 55 4.03 0.47 3.68
C VAL A 55 3.35 1.04 2.44
N GLU A 56 3.42 0.29 1.33
CA GLU A 56 2.69 0.57 0.09
C GLU A 56 1.35 -0.18 0.12
N SER A 57 0.28 0.49 0.54
CA SER A 57 -0.99 -0.19 0.82
C SER A 57 -1.80 -0.51 -0.44
N HIS A 58 -1.43 0.05 -1.60
CA HIS A 58 -2.15 -0.18 -2.85
C HIS A 58 -1.30 0.21 -4.06
N VAL A 59 -0.94 -0.79 -4.87
CA VAL A 59 -0.22 -0.61 -6.15
C VAL A 59 -0.70 -1.62 -7.19
N HIS A 60 -0.36 -1.38 -8.45
CA HIS A 60 -0.54 -2.34 -9.56
C HIS A 60 0.79 -2.60 -10.26
N LEU A 61 1.51 -3.65 -9.86
CA LEU A 61 2.84 -3.98 -10.41
C LEU A 61 2.75 -4.67 -11.78
N ASP A 62 1.73 -5.47 -12.02
CA ASP A 62 1.58 -6.32 -13.21
C ASP A 62 1.46 -5.49 -14.52
N LYS A 63 0.88 -4.30 -14.41
CA LYS A 63 0.67 -3.38 -15.54
C LYS A 63 1.66 -2.22 -15.67
N THR A 64 2.62 -2.09 -14.75
CA THR A 64 3.61 -1.00 -14.80
C THR A 64 4.47 -1.02 -16.06
N LEU A 65 4.73 0.12 -16.68
CA LEU A 65 5.70 0.25 -17.78
C LEU A 65 7.09 0.64 -17.27
N TRP A 66 7.36 0.44 -15.97
CA TRP A 66 8.66 0.74 -15.39
C TRP A 66 9.80 -0.01 -16.10
N GLY A 67 10.93 0.68 -16.28
CA GLY A 67 12.08 0.18 -17.04
C GLY A 67 11.89 0.13 -18.57
N GLN A 68 10.73 0.53 -19.10
CA GLN A 68 10.48 0.61 -20.55
C GLN A 68 10.73 2.02 -21.10
N PRO A 69 10.89 2.18 -22.43
CA PRO A 69 10.91 3.49 -23.06
C PRO A 69 9.68 4.32 -22.69
N TRP A 70 9.87 5.64 -22.57
CA TRP A 70 8.78 6.56 -22.24
C TRP A 70 7.63 6.45 -23.25
N ARG A 71 6.41 6.33 -22.72
CA ARG A 71 5.18 6.25 -23.50
C ARG A 71 4.25 7.41 -23.15
N PRO A 72 3.81 8.23 -24.12
CA PRO A 72 2.78 9.23 -23.87
C PRO A 72 1.48 8.60 -23.38
N ASN A 73 0.82 9.25 -22.41
CA ASN A 73 -0.54 8.85 -22.04
C ASN A 73 -1.49 9.16 -23.22
N SER A 74 -2.30 8.17 -23.57
CA SER A 74 -3.24 8.19 -24.70
C SER A 74 -4.66 7.81 -24.29
N ALA A 75 -4.94 7.71 -22.98
CA ALA A 75 -6.26 7.45 -22.47
C ALA A 75 -7.18 8.67 -22.66
N GLY A 76 -8.47 8.39 -22.88
CA GLY A 76 -9.55 9.39 -22.79
C GLY A 76 -9.91 9.71 -21.33
N PRO A 77 -10.90 10.59 -21.09
CA PRO A 77 -11.17 11.14 -19.77
C PRO A 77 -12.00 10.25 -18.85
N THR A 78 -12.52 9.12 -19.33
CA THR A 78 -13.41 8.24 -18.54
C THR A 78 -12.71 6.98 -18.05
N LEU A 79 -13.22 6.39 -16.97
CA LEU A 79 -12.77 5.09 -16.45
C LEU A 79 -12.72 4.01 -17.54
N LYS A 80 -13.74 3.96 -18.40
CA LYS A 80 -13.80 3.02 -19.53
C LYS A 80 -12.71 3.28 -20.57
N ASP A 81 -12.34 4.53 -20.80
CA ASP A 81 -11.24 4.89 -21.71
C ASP A 81 -9.88 4.45 -21.15
N TYR A 82 -9.66 4.58 -19.84
CA TYR A 82 -8.44 4.09 -19.19
C TYR A 82 -8.31 2.57 -19.31
N ILE A 83 -9.38 1.82 -19.01
CA ILE A 83 -9.43 0.36 -19.16
C ILE A 83 -9.17 -0.05 -20.62
N ALA A 84 -9.81 0.61 -21.59
CA ALA A 84 -9.60 0.32 -23.00
C ALA A 84 -8.16 0.63 -23.46
N ASN A 85 -7.58 1.74 -22.96
CA ASN A 85 -6.21 2.10 -23.25
C ASN A 85 -5.25 1.03 -22.70
N GLU A 86 -5.37 0.69 -21.41
CA GLU A 86 -4.58 -0.36 -20.74
C GLU A 86 -4.52 -1.65 -21.55
N ARG A 87 -5.66 -2.21 -21.93
CA ARG A 87 -5.70 -3.45 -22.73
C ARG A 87 -4.91 -3.33 -24.02
N ARG A 88 -5.06 -2.20 -24.73
CA ARG A 88 -4.29 -1.94 -25.94
C ARG A 88 -2.79 -1.88 -25.64
N VAL A 89 -2.38 -1.16 -24.58
CA VAL A 89 -0.97 -1.06 -24.19
C VAL A 89 -0.39 -2.42 -23.84
N LEU A 90 -1.07 -3.20 -23.00
CA LEU A 90 -0.54 -4.46 -22.49
C LEU A 90 -0.38 -5.50 -23.60
N ARG A 91 -1.16 -5.41 -24.70
CA ARG A 91 -0.95 -6.20 -25.92
C ARG A 91 0.27 -5.76 -26.73
N GLU A 92 0.61 -4.47 -26.68
CA GLU A 92 1.77 -3.90 -27.40
C GLU A 92 3.10 -4.14 -26.65
N VAL A 93 3.05 -4.27 -25.32
CA VAL A 93 4.23 -4.44 -24.48
C VAL A 93 4.79 -5.86 -24.62
N GLN A 94 6.00 -5.95 -25.16
CA GLN A 94 6.70 -7.22 -25.35
C GLN A 94 7.52 -7.65 -24.12
N ALA A 95 7.93 -6.69 -23.29
CA ALA A 95 8.74 -6.98 -22.10
C ALA A 95 7.96 -7.85 -21.09
N PRO A 96 8.56 -8.93 -20.56
CA PRO A 96 7.93 -9.79 -19.57
C PRO A 96 7.43 -9.01 -18.36
N ILE A 97 6.30 -9.45 -17.79
CA ILE A 97 5.71 -8.84 -16.58
C ILE A 97 6.74 -8.81 -15.46
N ALA A 98 7.45 -9.92 -15.23
CA ALA A 98 8.46 -10.04 -14.17
C ALA A 98 9.59 -8.99 -14.28
N GLN A 99 10.01 -8.63 -15.49
CA GLN A 99 11.06 -7.63 -15.69
C GLN A 99 10.58 -6.24 -15.30
N ARG A 100 9.37 -5.85 -15.73
CA ARG A 100 8.80 -4.52 -15.44
C ARG A 100 8.39 -4.41 -13.98
N ALA A 101 7.64 -5.38 -13.49
CA ALA A 101 7.13 -5.45 -12.13
C ALA A 101 8.28 -5.57 -11.11
N GLY A 102 9.29 -6.41 -11.38
CA GLY A 102 10.48 -6.54 -10.54
C GLY A 102 11.30 -5.25 -10.50
N ALA A 103 11.47 -4.55 -11.62
CA ALA A 103 12.17 -3.26 -11.63
C ALA A 103 11.46 -2.16 -10.83
N LEU A 104 10.12 -2.14 -10.85
CA LEU A 104 9.37 -1.25 -9.99
C LEU A 104 9.48 -1.69 -8.51
N LEU A 105 9.34 -2.98 -8.22
CA LEU A 105 9.42 -3.54 -6.88
C LEU A 105 10.77 -3.23 -6.22
N GLU A 106 11.88 -3.45 -6.92
CA GLU A 106 13.22 -3.09 -6.43
C GLU A 106 13.36 -1.60 -6.15
N ASN A 107 12.78 -0.74 -7.00
CA ASN A 107 12.77 0.70 -6.77
C ASN A 107 11.94 1.07 -5.52
N CYS A 108 10.80 0.42 -5.28
CA CYS A 108 10.00 0.62 -4.07
C CYS A 108 10.74 0.15 -2.81
N ILE A 109 11.37 -1.04 -2.84
CA ILE A 109 12.20 -1.56 -1.74
C ILE A 109 13.37 -0.62 -1.45
N ALA A 110 14.06 -0.16 -2.50
CA ALA A 110 15.18 0.76 -2.36
C ALA A 110 14.79 2.13 -1.78
N ARG A 111 13.50 2.46 -1.83
CA ARG A 111 12.90 3.66 -1.22
C ARG A 111 12.27 3.39 0.14
N GLY A 112 12.35 2.17 0.64
CA GLY A 112 12.01 1.80 2.00
C GLY A 112 10.67 1.08 2.18
N SER A 113 9.95 0.75 1.11
CA SER A 113 8.71 -0.03 1.22
C SER A 113 9.02 -1.53 1.40
N LEU A 114 8.81 -2.06 2.61
CA LEU A 114 9.05 -3.47 2.95
C LEU A 114 7.76 -4.26 3.23
N THR A 115 6.61 -3.59 3.14
CA THR A 115 5.29 -4.22 3.10
C THR A 115 4.49 -3.60 1.97
N MET A 116 3.82 -4.43 1.17
CA MET A 116 3.12 -3.99 -0.02
C MET A 116 1.86 -4.81 -0.28
N ARG A 117 0.78 -4.16 -0.74
CA ARG A 117 -0.39 -4.82 -1.31
C ARG A 117 -0.55 -4.46 -2.78
N CYS A 118 -0.47 -5.47 -3.64
CA CYS A 118 -0.61 -5.33 -5.09
C CYS A 118 -1.98 -5.87 -5.52
N HIS A 119 -2.76 -5.04 -6.20
CA HIS A 119 -3.90 -5.51 -6.98
C HIS A 119 -3.37 -6.06 -8.29
N VAL A 120 -3.91 -7.21 -8.71
CA VAL A 120 -3.47 -7.86 -9.94
C VAL A 120 -4.66 -8.28 -10.76
N ASP A 121 -4.65 -7.81 -12.01
CA ASP A 121 -5.79 -7.89 -12.91
C ASP A 121 -6.08 -9.34 -13.29
N ILE A 122 -7.37 -9.66 -13.32
CA ILE A 122 -7.89 -10.86 -13.98
C ILE A 122 -8.98 -10.47 -15.00
N ASP A 123 -8.97 -11.12 -16.15
CA ASP A 123 -9.98 -11.01 -17.21
C ASP A 123 -9.98 -12.34 -17.98
N PRO A 124 -11.12 -12.82 -18.50
CA PRO A 124 -11.18 -13.91 -19.48
C PRO A 124 -10.15 -13.84 -20.63
N GLU A 125 -9.68 -12.65 -21.03
CA GLU A 125 -8.63 -12.48 -22.02
C GLU A 125 -7.23 -12.91 -21.51
N PHE A 126 -6.91 -12.64 -20.25
CA PHE A 126 -5.59 -12.89 -19.68
C PHE A 126 -5.53 -14.17 -18.82
N GLY A 127 -6.69 -14.68 -18.41
CA GLY A 127 -6.80 -15.78 -17.46
C GLY A 127 -6.08 -15.45 -16.15
N LEU A 128 -5.25 -16.38 -15.67
CA LEU A 128 -4.49 -16.26 -14.42
C LEU A 128 -3.04 -15.80 -14.62
N ARG A 129 -2.62 -15.50 -15.86
CA ARG A 129 -1.22 -15.21 -16.20
C ARG A 129 -0.60 -14.12 -15.31
N HIS A 130 -1.35 -13.07 -15.01
CA HIS A 130 -0.86 -11.96 -14.19
C HIS A 130 -0.70 -12.39 -12.73
N VAL A 131 -1.68 -13.14 -12.20
CA VAL A 131 -1.63 -13.72 -10.84
C VAL A 131 -0.41 -14.64 -10.70
N GLU A 132 -0.20 -15.55 -11.64
CA GLU A 132 0.95 -16.47 -11.64
C GLU A 132 2.28 -15.70 -11.68
N ALA A 133 2.39 -14.67 -12.53
CA ALA A 133 3.58 -13.84 -12.61
C ALA A 133 3.86 -13.09 -11.29
N MET A 134 2.82 -12.55 -10.64
CA MET A 134 2.97 -11.85 -9.36
C MET A 134 3.28 -12.81 -8.20
N GLN A 135 2.77 -14.04 -8.21
CA GLN A 135 3.16 -15.05 -7.23
C GLN A 135 4.63 -15.47 -7.38
N GLN A 136 5.10 -15.67 -8.62
CA GLN A 136 6.51 -15.95 -8.86
C GLN A 136 7.39 -14.77 -8.42
N LEU A 137 6.96 -13.53 -8.70
CA LEU A 137 7.67 -12.34 -8.25
C LEU A 137 7.72 -12.27 -6.72
N ARG A 138 6.61 -12.52 -6.03
CA ARG A 138 6.55 -12.59 -4.57
C ARG A 138 7.55 -13.60 -4.01
N GLU A 139 7.56 -14.83 -4.54
CA GLU A 139 8.49 -15.87 -4.09
C GLU A 139 9.95 -15.44 -4.31
N ASN A 140 10.23 -14.83 -5.47
CA ASN A 140 11.57 -14.35 -5.81
C ASN A 140 12.05 -13.21 -4.91
N TYR A 141 11.20 -12.53 -4.14
CA TYR A 141 11.56 -11.39 -3.29
C TYR A 141 11.14 -11.56 -1.82
N ARG A 142 10.69 -12.76 -1.41
CA ARG A 142 10.04 -13.00 -0.11
C ARG A 142 10.87 -12.65 1.13
N ASP A 143 12.18 -12.66 1.03
CA ASP A 143 13.09 -12.29 2.11
C ASP A 143 13.39 -10.78 2.15
N LEU A 144 13.02 -10.02 1.10
CA LEU A 144 13.20 -8.58 1.02
C LEU A 144 11.91 -7.79 1.29
N ILE A 145 10.74 -8.35 0.99
CA ILE A 145 9.46 -7.63 1.12
C ILE A 145 8.30 -8.59 1.43
N ASP A 146 7.37 -8.13 2.27
CA ASP A 146 6.08 -8.79 2.47
C ASP A 146 5.08 -8.27 1.43
N LEU A 147 4.76 -9.11 0.44
CA LEU A 147 3.86 -8.75 -0.67
C LEU A 147 2.54 -9.52 -0.59
N GLN A 148 1.45 -8.81 -0.29
CA GLN A 148 0.07 -9.31 -0.39
C GLN A 148 -0.48 -9.09 -1.79
N LEU A 149 -1.25 -10.06 -2.28
CA LEU A 149 -1.95 -9.93 -3.57
C LEU A 149 -3.45 -9.77 -3.35
N VAL A 150 -4.09 -9.00 -4.23
CA VAL A 150 -5.54 -8.89 -4.37
C VAL A 150 -5.91 -9.36 -5.77
N VAL A 151 -6.77 -10.38 -5.89
CA VAL A 151 -7.32 -10.76 -7.19
C VAL A 151 -8.35 -9.70 -7.61
N PHE A 152 -8.13 -9.04 -8.75
CA PHE A 152 -8.85 -7.82 -9.08
C PHE A 152 -9.60 -7.92 -10.43
N PRO A 153 -10.96 -7.87 -10.42
CA PRO A 153 -11.76 -7.93 -11.64
C PRO A 153 -11.85 -6.55 -12.33
N GLN A 154 -10.72 -6.05 -12.85
CA GLN A 154 -10.55 -4.72 -13.45
C GLN A 154 -11.58 -4.38 -14.54
N THR A 155 -12.09 -5.38 -15.27
CA THR A 155 -13.01 -5.20 -16.41
C THR A 155 -14.45 -5.59 -16.09
N GLY A 156 -14.77 -5.74 -14.80
CA GLY A 156 -16.09 -6.17 -14.30
C GLY A 156 -16.09 -7.62 -13.83
N LEU A 157 -16.97 -7.92 -12.87
CA LEU A 157 -17.13 -9.24 -12.28
C LEU A 157 -18.43 -9.90 -12.74
N ILE A 158 -19.57 -9.27 -12.47
CA ILE A 158 -20.90 -9.80 -12.82
C ILE A 158 -21.23 -9.49 -14.29
N SER A 159 -20.85 -8.31 -14.75
CA SER A 159 -21.03 -7.85 -16.13
C SER A 159 -20.12 -8.55 -17.14
N ARG A 160 -19.15 -9.34 -16.66
CA ARG A 160 -18.11 -10.00 -17.46
C ARG A 160 -18.14 -11.52 -17.24
N PRO A 161 -18.84 -12.29 -18.08
CA PRO A 161 -18.92 -13.74 -17.93
C PRO A 161 -17.55 -14.42 -17.91
N GLY A 162 -17.36 -15.36 -16.98
CA GLY A 162 -16.10 -16.09 -16.77
C GLY A 162 -15.20 -15.48 -15.69
N THR A 163 -15.40 -14.21 -15.29
CA THR A 163 -14.56 -13.57 -14.28
C THR A 163 -14.78 -14.18 -12.88
N THR A 164 -16.01 -14.59 -12.54
CA THR A 164 -16.33 -15.22 -11.26
C THR A 164 -15.57 -16.53 -11.04
N GLU A 165 -15.43 -17.35 -12.09
CA GLU A 165 -14.68 -18.60 -12.08
C GLU A 165 -13.19 -18.32 -11.89
N LEU A 166 -12.65 -17.36 -12.64
CA LEU A 166 -11.25 -16.93 -12.53
C LEU A 166 -10.90 -16.38 -11.15
N MET A 167 -11.79 -15.59 -10.53
CA MET A 167 -11.58 -15.14 -9.15
C MET A 167 -11.44 -16.32 -8.19
N ARG A 168 -12.32 -17.32 -8.30
CA ARG A 168 -12.28 -18.51 -7.46
C ARG A 168 -11.02 -19.33 -7.68
N GLU A 169 -10.60 -19.50 -8.94
CA GLU A 169 -9.35 -20.18 -9.28
C GLU A 169 -8.13 -19.44 -8.71
N ALA A 170 -8.07 -18.12 -8.85
CA ALA A 170 -6.99 -17.30 -8.27
C ALA A 170 -6.93 -17.41 -6.74
N MET A 171 -8.08 -17.42 -6.07
CA MET A 171 -8.13 -17.63 -4.61
C MET A 171 -7.66 -19.04 -4.23
N ALA A 172 -7.99 -20.06 -5.03
CA ALA A 172 -7.49 -21.42 -4.84
C ALA A 172 -5.97 -21.55 -5.02
N LEU A 173 -5.34 -20.63 -5.76
CA LEU A 173 -3.88 -20.51 -5.85
C LEU A 173 -3.23 -19.82 -4.64
N GLY A 174 -4.02 -19.37 -3.66
CA GLY A 174 -3.52 -18.82 -2.39
C GLY A 174 -3.38 -17.31 -2.31
N VAL A 175 -4.02 -16.55 -3.22
CA VAL A 175 -4.09 -15.07 -3.14
C VAL A 175 -4.76 -14.62 -1.83
N GLU A 176 -4.22 -13.58 -1.18
CA GLU A 176 -4.60 -13.20 0.19
C GLU A 176 -5.91 -12.41 0.31
N ASN A 177 -6.35 -11.74 -0.75
CA ASN A 177 -7.47 -10.81 -0.70
C ASN A 177 -8.34 -10.87 -1.96
N VAL A 178 -9.64 -10.64 -1.78
CA VAL A 178 -10.63 -10.56 -2.86
C VAL A 178 -10.88 -9.10 -3.23
N GLY A 179 -10.74 -8.77 -4.50
CA GLY A 179 -11.00 -7.43 -5.02
C GLY A 179 -12.40 -7.22 -5.57
N GLY A 180 -12.76 -5.95 -5.77
CA GLY A 180 -13.96 -5.52 -6.50
C GLY A 180 -13.75 -4.13 -7.07
N LEU A 181 -14.59 -3.71 -8.01
CA LEU A 181 -14.47 -2.41 -8.69
C LEU A 181 -15.87 -1.87 -8.99
N ASP A 182 -16.17 -0.66 -8.50
CA ASP A 182 -17.39 0.13 -8.74
C ASP A 182 -18.65 -0.75 -8.94
N PRO A 183 -19.19 -1.33 -7.84
CA PRO A 183 -20.38 -2.19 -7.88
C PRO A 183 -21.55 -1.66 -8.71
N CYS A 184 -21.77 -0.35 -8.72
CA CYS A 184 -22.72 0.30 -9.60
C CYS A 184 -22.12 0.69 -10.96
N GLY A 185 -21.03 1.46 -10.97
CA GLY A 185 -20.50 2.09 -12.18
C GLY A 185 -20.00 1.12 -13.26
N ILE A 186 -19.59 -0.09 -12.86
CA ILE A 186 -18.99 -1.08 -13.76
C ILE A 186 -19.86 -2.32 -13.91
N ASP A 187 -20.30 -2.94 -12.81
CA ASP A 187 -21.16 -4.12 -12.91
C ASP A 187 -22.64 -3.82 -13.08
N ASN A 188 -23.09 -2.62 -12.70
CA ASN A 188 -24.50 -2.22 -12.72
C ASN A 188 -25.42 -3.20 -11.93
N ASP A 189 -24.83 -3.98 -11.01
CA ASP A 189 -25.52 -4.88 -10.10
C ASP A 189 -24.71 -4.96 -8.79
N PRO A 190 -24.80 -3.92 -7.94
CA PRO A 190 -23.98 -3.82 -6.74
C PRO A 190 -24.27 -4.93 -5.73
N ILE A 191 -25.51 -5.44 -5.70
CA ILE A 191 -25.93 -6.48 -4.76
C ILE A 191 -25.30 -7.81 -5.15
N ALA A 192 -25.37 -8.20 -6.43
CA ALA A 192 -24.75 -9.43 -6.91
C ALA A 192 -23.22 -9.38 -6.78
N GLN A 193 -22.59 -8.25 -7.12
CA GLN A 193 -21.14 -8.11 -7.02
C GLN A 193 -20.67 -8.27 -5.57
N LEU A 194 -21.23 -7.49 -4.64
CA LEU A 194 -20.79 -7.52 -3.23
C LEU A 194 -21.13 -8.86 -2.57
N ASP A 195 -22.27 -9.48 -2.90
CA ASP A 195 -22.60 -10.81 -2.42
C ASP A 195 -21.59 -11.86 -2.88
N PHE A 196 -21.15 -11.82 -4.14
CA PHE A 196 -20.08 -12.70 -4.62
C PHE A 196 -18.76 -12.43 -3.89
N VAL A 197 -18.30 -11.17 -3.85
CA VAL A 197 -17.01 -10.76 -3.25
C VAL A 197 -16.92 -11.22 -1.80
N PHE A 198 -17.94 -10.93 -1.00
CA PHE A 198 -17.93 -11.28 0.44
C PHE A 198 -18.13 -12.77 0.70
N LYS A 199 -18.91 -13.49 -0.12
CA LYS A 199 -19.00 -14.95 -0.05
C LYS A 199 -17.66 -15.60 -0.36
N LEU A 200 -16.99 -15.16 -1.43
CA LEU A 200 -15.69 -15.68 -1.82
C LEU A 200 -14.63 -15.40 -0.74
N ALA A 201 -14.60 -14.18 -0.20
CA ALA A 201 -13.69 -13.83 0.89
C ALA A 201 -13.95 -14.69 2.14
N SER A 202 -15.21 -15.01 2.44
CA SER A 202 -15.57 -15.86 3.58
C SER A 202 -15.18 -17.31 3.35
N GLU A 203 -15.38 -17.84 2.15
CA GLU A 203 -15.01 -19.22 1.77
C GLU A 203 -13.51 -19.49 1.93
N PHE A 204 -12.66 -18.53 1.58
CA PHE A 204 -11.20 -18.64 1.68
C PHE A 204 -10.62 -18.00 2.96
N GLU A 205 -11.46 -17.53 3.87
CA GLU A 205 -11.08 -16.81 5.10
C GLU A 205 -10.16 -15.59 4.88
N ARG A 206 -10.36 -14.89 3.77
CA ARG A 206 -9.53 -13.77 3.30
C ARG A 206 -10.15 -12.39 3.55
N GLY A 207 -9.33 -11.36 3.31
CA GLY A 207 -9.74 -9.95 3.34
C GLY A 207 -10.39 -9.50 2.03
N VAL A 208 -10.93 -8.29 2.06
CA VAL A 208 -11.57 -7.63 0.90
C VAL A 208 -10.93 -6.27 0.67
N ASP A 209 -10.65 -5.93 -0.59
CA ASP A 209 -10.15 -4.61 -0.99
C ASP A 209 -10.88 -4.13 -2.25
N ILE A 210 -11.84 -3.22 -2.09
CA ILE A 210 -12.72 -2.78 -3.18
C ILE A 210 -12.30 -1.40 -3.65
N HIS A 211 -12.01 -1.29 -4.95
CA HIS A 211 -11.90 -0.02 -5.65
C HIS A 211 -13.26 0.66 -5.77
N LEU A 212 -13.38 1.87 -5.22
CA LEU A 212 -14.60 2.65 -5.30
C LEU A 212 -14.33 4.09 -5.75
N HIS A 213 -14.54 4.32 -7.05
CA HIS A 213 -14.44 5.60 -7.74
C HIS A 213 -15.81 6.25 -7.98
N ASP A 214 -16.89 5.48 -7.87
CA ASP A 214 -18.26 6.01 -7.99
C ASP A 214 -18.48 7.23 -7.09
N LYS A 215 -19.13 8.25 -7.67
CA LYS A 215 -19.12 9.62 -7.16
C LYS A 215 -20.36 9.95 -6.32
N GLY A 216 -20.24 11.01 -5.51
CA GLY A 216 -21.37 11.63 -4.81
C GLY A 216 -22.18 10.65 -3.94
N GLU A 217 -23.49 10.87 -3.90
CA GLU A 217 -24.42 10.08 -3.07
C GLU A 217 -24.43 8.58 -3.44
N LEU A 218 -24.22 8.25 -4.72
CA LEU A 218 -24.13 6.86 -5.18
C LEU A 218 -22.94 6.14 -4.56
N GLY A 219 -21.77 6.78 -4.55
CA GLY A 219 -20.59 6.23 -3.89
C GLY A 219 -20.78 6.09 -2.38
N LEU A 220 -21.37 7.10 -1.72
CA LEU A 220 -21.64 7.05 -0.27
C LEU A 220 -22.60 5.90 0.09
N TRP A 221 -23.65 5.69 -0.72
CA TRP A 221 -24.56 4.56 -0.57
C TRP A 221 -23.84 3.22 -0.71
N GLN A 222 -22.92 3.07 -1.68
CA GLN A 222 -22.12 1.85 -1.84
C GLN A 222 -21.17 1.62 -0.67
N ILE A 223 -20.57 2.66 -0.08
CA ILE A 223 -19.74 2.52 1.13
C ILE A 223 -20.58 2.00 2.29
N ALA A 224 -21.79 2.54 2.48
CA ALA A 224 -22.71 2.07 3.51
C ALA A 224 -23.11 0.59 3.28
N LEU A 225 -23.32 0.21 2.02
CA LEU A 225 -23.60 -1.17 1.65
C LEU A 225 -22.40 -2.09 1.92
N ILE A 226 -21.17 -1.69 1.59
CA ILE A 226 -19.94 -2.45 1.94
C ILE A 226 -19.84 -2.64 3.46
N ALA A 227 -20.22 -1.63 4.25
CA ALA A 227 -20.30 -1.75 5.71
C ALA A 227 -21.36 -2.79 6.16
N ASP A 228 -22.53 -2.84 5.52
CA ASP A 228 -23.54 -3.88 5.77
C ASP A 228 -22.99 -5.29 5.51
N TYR A 229 -22.30 -5.47 4.38
CA TYR A 229 -21.70 -6.76 4.02
C TYR A 229 -20.55 -7.14 4.95
N THR A 230 -19.74 -6.16 5.38
CA THR A 230 -18.68 -6.37 6.37
C THR A 230 -19.23 -6.96 7.66
N GLU A 231 -20.33 -6.39 8.16
CA GLU A 231 -21.00 -6.87 9.36
C GLU A 231 -21.65 -8.24 9.14
N ARG A 232 -22.42 -8.39 8.05
CA ARG A 232 -23.14 -9.63 7.72
C ARG A 232 -22.23 -10.85 7.58
N PHE A 233 -21.03 -10.67 7.03
CA PHE A 233 -20.06 -11.74 6.80
C PHE A 233 -18.97 -11.82 7.87
N GLY A 234 -19.06 -11.01 8.94
CA GLY A 234 -18.10 -11.04 10.04
C GLY A 234 -16.66 -10.76 9.58
N ARG A 235 -16.46 -9.72 8.76
CA ARG A 235 -15.17 -9.33 8.17
C ARG A 235 -14.59 -8.04 8.78
N GLN A 236 -15.01 -7.67 9.99
CA GLN A 236 -14.51 -6.50 10.69
C GLN A 236 -12.98 -6.51 10.78
N GLY A 237 -12.35 -5.35 10.54
CA GLY A 237 -10.88 -5.23 10.52
C GLY A 237 -10.18 -5.85 9.30
N ARG A 238 -10.92 -6.45 8.35
CA ARG A 238 -10.36 -7.15 7.18
C ARG A 238 -10.87 -6.60 5.84
N VAL A 239 -11.47 -5.42 5.86
CA VAL A 239 -12.01 -4.76 4.66
C VAL A 239 -11.33 -3.42 4.46
N MET A 240 -10.90 -3.17 3.24
CA MET A 240 -10.41 -1.88 2.77
C MET A 240 -11.28 -1.37 1.63
N ILE A 241 -11.56 -0.06 1.63
CA ILE A 241 -12.16 0.62 0.48
C ILE A 241 -11.10 1.54 -0.10
N SER A 242 -10.66 1.22 -1.31
CA SER A 242 -9.67 1.97 -2.06
C SER A 242 -10.32 3.15 -2.77
N HIS A 243 -9.66 4.32 -2.69
CA HIS A 243 -10.06 5.62 -3.25
C HIS A 243 -11.18 6.35 -2.49
N ALA A 244 -12.39 5.79 -2.46
CA ALA A 244 -13.56 6.36 -1.79
C ALA A 244 -13.81 7.85 -2.10
N TYR A 245 -13.60 8.27 -3.35
CA TYR A 245 -13.61 9.69 -3.76
C TYR A 245 -14.90 10.43 -3.38
N CYS A 246 -16.04 9.74 -3.39
CA CYS A 246 -17.34 10.27 -2.99
C CYS A 246 -17.35 10.93 -1.60
N LEU A 247 -16.52 10.46 -0.66
CA LEU A 247 -16.44 11.03 0.68
C LEU A 247 -15.92 12.47 0.69
N GLY A 248 -15.12 12.86 -0.31
CA GLY A 248 -14.67 14.24 -0.51
C GLY A 248 -15.65 15.11 -1.29
N MET A 249 -16.72 14.53 -1.84
CA MET A 249 -17.68 15.23 -2.72
C MET A 249 -18.94 15.70 -1.98
N LEU A 250 -19.13 15.26 -0.75
CA LEU A 250 -20.33 15.52 0.03
C LEU A 250 -20.01 16.33 1.30
N PRO A 251 -20.96 17.11 1.83
CA PRO A 251 -20.78 17.79 3.10
C PRO A 251 -20.43 16.81 4.23
N TRP A 252 -19.51 17.21 5.11
CA TRP A 252 -19.06 16.35 6.22
C TRP A 252 -20.22 15.87 7.12
N SER A 253 -21.30 16.66 7.26
CA SER A 253 -22.49 16.25 8.01
C SER A 253 -23.19 15.00 7.44
N GLN A 254 -23.06 14.73 6.14
CA GLN A 254 -23.57 13.52 5.51
C GLN A 254 -22.56 12.36 5.58
N VAL A 255 -21.27 12.67 5.52
CA VAL A 255 -20.18 11.68 5.52
C VAL A 255 -19.93 11.12 6.93
N LYS A 256 -19.98 11.98 7.95
CA LYS A 256 -19.60 11.66 9.33
C LYS A 256 -20.32 10.40 9.89
N PRO A 257 -21.64 10.22 9.75
CA PRO A 257 -22.30 9.01 10.25
C PRO A 257 -21.78 7.72 9.61
N VAL A 258 -21.46 7.76 8.30
CA VAL A 258 -20.86 6.62 7.61
C VAL A 258 -19.43 6.40 8.10
N ALA A 259 -18.64 7.46 8.26
CA ALA A 259 -17.27 7.37 8.80
C ALA A 259 -17.23 6.76 10.22
N GLU A 260 -18.13 7.16 11.12
CA GLU A 260 -18.25 6.58 12.46
C GLU A 260 -18.52 5.08 12.39
N ARG A 261 -19.38 4.65 11.45
CA ARG A 261 -19.65 3.23 11.21
C ARG A 261 -18.44 2.49 10.64
N LEU A 262 -17.70 3.08 9.69
CA LEU A 262 -16.47 2.48 9.17
C LEU A 262 -15.44 2.26 10.27
N ALA A 263 -15.26 3.25 11.15
CA ALA A 263 -14.37 3.14 12.31
C ALA A 263 -14.81 2.01 13.26
N ALA A 264 -16.11 1.91 13.57
CA ALA A 264 -16.65 0.86 14.44
C ALA A 264 -16.46 -0.56 13.87
N LEU A 265 -16.52 -0.71 12.55
CA LEU A 265 -16.31 -1.99 11.86
C LEU A 265 -14.83 -2.27 11.56
N GLY A 266 -13.93 -1.33 11.86
CA GLY A 266 -12.51 -1.44 11.51
C GLY A 266 -12.25 -1.47 10.00
N ILE A 267 -13.12 -0.84 9.20
CA ILE A 267 -12.92 -0.71 7.75
C ILE A 267 -11.87 0.36 7.50
N SER A 268 -10.81 0.01 6.78
CA SER A 268 -9.76 0.96 6.39
C SER A 268 -10.11 1.65 5.07
N LEU A 269 -9.62 2.88 4.90
CA LEU A 269 -9.67 3.60 3.64
C LEU A 269 -8.26 3.76 3.09
N MET A 270 -8.09 3.53 1.79
CA MET A 270 -6.84 3.87 1.09
C MET A 270 -7.05 5.09 0.21
N SER A 271 -6.13 6.04 0.28
CA SER A 271 -6.08 7.19 -0.63
C SER A 271 -4.75 7.23 -1.38
N SER A 272 -4.81 7.48 -2.69
CA SER A 272 -3.64 7.87 -3.49
C SER A 272 -3.43 9.38 -3.52
N ALA A 273 -4.25 10.16 -2.81
CA ALA A 273 -4.23 11.63 -2.79
C ALA A 273 -4.13 12.28 -4.21
N PRO A 274 -4.98 11.88 -5.17
CA PRO A 274 -4.98 12.49 -6.51
C PRO A 274 -5.30 13.98 -6.46
N ALA A 275 -4.68 14.73 -7.38
CA ALA A 275 -4.80 16.18 -7.45
C ALA A 275 -6.03 16.66 -8.24
N ASP A 276 -6.57 15.83 -9.12
CA ASP A 276 -7.58 16.17 -10.12
C ASP A 276 -9.01 15.79 -9.70
N CYS A 277 -9.19 15.21 -8.51
CA CYS A 277 -10.51 14.86 -8.00
C CYS A 277 -10.67 15.15 -6.49
N ALA A 278 -11.90 14.96 -6.02
CA ALA A 278 -12.20 15.01 -4.61
C ALA A 278 -11.66 13.76 -3.92
N VAL A 279 -11.12 13.93 -2.72
CA VAL A 279 -10.47 12.87 -1.93
C VAL A 279 -11.08 12.81 -0.54
N PRO A 280 -11.13 11.62 0.11
CA PRO A 280 -11.67 11.48 1.47
C PRO A 280 -11.00 12.47 2.45
N PRO A 281 -11.76 13.24 3.26
CA PRO A 281 -11.21 14.31 4.10
C PRO A 281 -10.32 13.75 5.22
N PHE A 282 -9.01 13.72 4.97
CA PHE A 282 -8.03 12.93 5.74
C PHE A 282 -8.08 13.18 7.26
N LEU A 283 -7.92 14.44 7.69
CA LEU A 283 -7.89 14.76 9.12
C LEU A 283 -9.23 14.49 9.82
N ALA A 284 -10.35 14.83 9.17
CA ALA A 284 -11.69 14.60 9.73
C ALA A 284 -12.00 13.09 9.90
N LEU A 285 -11.57 12.26 8.94
CA LEU A 285 -11.68 10.81 9.03
C LEU A 285 -10.82 10.24 10.16
N ARG A 286 -9.58 10.72 10.27
CA ARG A 286 -8.66 10.35 11.37
C ARG A 286 -9.24 10.70 12.74
N GLU A 287 -9.79 11.91 12.90
CA GLU A 287 -10.44 12.35 14.13
C GLU A 287 -11.66 11.48 14.50
N THR A 288 -12.33 10.91 13.50
CA THR A 288 -13.46 9.98 13.69
C THR A 288 -13.00 8.56 14.02
N GLY A 289 -11.69 8.28 13.97
CA GLY A 289 -11.12 6.96 14.24
C GLY A 289 -11.06 6.04 13.01
N VAL A 290 -11.35 6.54 11.80
CA VAL A 290 -11.19 5.75 10.57
C VAL A 290 -9.70 5.61 10.29
N ASN A 291 -9.25 4.37 10.04
CA ASN A 291 -7.88 4.12 9.61
C ASN A 291 -7.72 4.52 8.14
N VAL A 292 -6.92 5.55 7.86
CA VAL A 292 -6.63 6.00 6.49
C VAL A 292 -5.16 5.76 6.17
N CYS A 293 -4.89 4.93 5.17
CA CYS A 293 -3.56 4.62 4.67
C CYS A 293 -3.34 5.14 3.26
N LEU A 294 -2.08 5.14 2.83
CA LEU A 294 -1.66 5.60 1.52
C LEU A 294 -1.29 4.43 0.61
N GLY A 295 -1.58 4.61 -0.67
CA GLY A 295 -1.03 3.79 -1.73
C GLY A 295 -0.70 4.59 -2.98
N SER A 296 0.14 4.03 -3.84
CA SER A 296 0.56 4.71 -5.07
C SER A 296 -0.45 4.64 -6.20
N ASP A 297 -1.33 3.64 -6.20
CA ASP A 297 -2.14 3.26 -7.36
C ASP A 297 -1.26 2.83 -8.55
N GLY A 298 -1.66 3.12 -9.78
CA GLY A 298 -0.82 2.95 -10.97
C GLY A 298 0.49 3.75 -10.90
N ILE A 299 1.62 3.11 -11.22
CA ILE A 299 2.93 3.77 -11.34
C ILE A 299 3.46 3.59 -12.75
N ARG A 300 3.61 4.70 -13.46
CA ARG A 300 4.10 4.75 -14.86
C ARG A 300 3.47 3.66 -15.71
N ASP A 301 2.16 3.69 -15.88
CA ASP A 301 1.43 2.70 -16.63
C ASP A 301 0.54 3.34 -17.70
N ALA A 302 -0.41 2.56 -18.22
CA ALA A 302 -1.36 3.01 -19.22
C ALA A 302 -2.43 3.97 -18.68
N TRP A 303 -2.65 4.01 -17.37
CA TRP A 303 -3.61 4.88 -16.70
C TRP A 303 -2.99 6.25 -16.45
N SER A 304 -1.79 6.24 -15.87
CA SER A 304 -1.09 7.45 -15.45
C SER A 304 0.42 7.35 -15.66
N PRO A 305 1.05 8.41 -16.19
CA PRO A 305 2.51 8.49 -16.26
C PRO A 305 3.16 8.82 -14.91
N MET A 306 2.36 9.09 -13.87
CA MET A 306 2.80 9.60 -12.57
C MET A 306 3.32 8.47 -11.67
N GLY A 307 3.84 8.87 -10.50
CA GLY A 307 4.33 7.96 -9.47
C GLY A 307 5.80 7.56 -9.64
N ASN A 308 6.45 7.35 -8.52
CA ASN A 308 7.86 6.91 -8.45
C ASN A 308 8.10 5.79 -7.42
N GLY A 309 7.05 5.24 -6.81
CA GLY A 309 7.14 4.19 -5.79
C GLY A 309 7.69 4.64 -4.43
N ASP A 310 7.83 5.95 -4.18
CA ASP A 310 8.28 6.50 -2.91
C ASP A 310 7.08 6.85 -2.01
N MET A 311 6.90 6.12 -0.91
CA MET A 311 5.81 6.39 0.01
C MET A 311 5.99 7.69 0.81
N LEU A 312 7.21 8.24 0.94
CA LEU A 312 7.38 9.60 1.46
C LEU A 312 6.93 10.65 0.45
N GLU A 313 7.07 10.41 -0.85
CA GLU A 313 6.47 11.29 -1.85
C GLU A 313 4.95 11.23 -1.79
N ARG A 314 4.37 10.02 -1.63
CA ARG A 314 2.93 9.90 -1.44
C ARG A 314 2.43 10.62 -0.19
N ALA A 315 3.16 10.53 0.93
CA ALA A 315 2.86 11.28 2.15
C ALA A 315 2.96 12.80 1.94
N MET A 316 3.97 13.27 1.20
CA MET A 316 4.12 14.67 0.84
C MET A 316 2.95 15.15 -0.03
N LEU A 317 2.52 14.36 -1.02
CA LEU A 317 1.37 14.70 -1.86
C LEU A 317 0.07 14.76 -1.05
N LEU A 318 -0.12 13.88 -0.07
CA LEU A 318 -1.23 13.98 0.88
C LEU A 318 -1.17 15.29 1.67
N ALA A 319 0.01 15.64 2.20
CA ALA A 319 0.22 16.88 2.94
C ALA A 319 -0.10 18.11 2.07
N PHE A 320 0.40 18.12 0.83
CA PHE A 320 0.11 19.17 -0.14
C PHE A 320 -1.38 19.25 -0.49
N ARG A 321 -2.06 18.10 -0.63
CA ARG A 321 -3.47 18.02 -1.00
C ARG A 321 -4.41 18.62 0.05
N PHE A 322 -4.01 18.58 1.31
CA PHE A 322 -4.80 19.02 2.47
C PHE A 322 -4.22 20.21 3.23
N ASP A 323 -3.17 20.85 2.69
CA ASP A 323 -2.50 22.00 3.32
C ASP A 323 -2.02 21.67 4.76
N LEU A 324 -1.43 20.48 4.93
CA LEU A 324 -0.87 20.02 6.20
C LEU A 324 0.47 20.73 6.44
N ASN A 325 0.53 21.57 7.47
CA ASN A 325 1.67 22.46 7.72
C ASN A 325 2.28 22.28 9.13
N LYS A 326 1.55 21.67 10.06
CA LYS A 326 2.05 21.43 11.42
C LYS A 326 2.79 20.11 11.52
N ASP A 327 3.74 20.02 12.45
CA ASP A 327 4.54 18.81 12.65
C ASP A 327 3.68 17.57 12.97
N ASP A 328 2.59 17.72 13.73
CA ASP A 328 1.65 16.65 14.06
C ASP A 328 0.80 16.22 12.85
N GLU A 329 0.47 17.15 11.97
CA GLU A 329 -0.22 16.88 10.69
C GLU A 329 0.72 16.16 9.70
N LEU A 330 1.98 16.58 9.60
CA LEU A 330 2.99 15.93 8.77
C LEU A 330 3.37 14.54 9.33
N ALA A 331 3.45 14.39 10.65
CA ALA A 331 3.59 13.08 11.28
C ALA A 331 2.39 12.18 10.96
N ALA A 332 1.17 12.72 10.92
CA ALA A 332 0.00 11.95 10.49
C ALA A 332 0.09 11.49 9.03
N ALA A 333 0.63 12.32 8.14
CA ALA A 333 0.88 11.91 6.76
C ALA A 333 1.95 10.81 6.67
N PHE A 334 2.98 10.87 7.51
CA PHE A 334 3.95 9.78 7.67
C PHE A 334 3.29 8.48 8.18
N ASP A 335 2.42 8.58 9.19
CA ASP A 335 1.67 7.44 9.74
C ASP A 335 0.80 6.77 8.66
N ALA A 336 0.20 7.57 7.76
CA ALA A 336 -0.59 7.07 6.64
C ALA A 336 0.23 6.19 5.66
N ALA A 337 1.54 6.45 5.55
CA ALA A 337 2.51 5.68 4.76
C ALA A 337 3.23 4.58 5.56
N THR A 338 2.90 4.38 6.84
CA THR A 338 3.57 3.43 7.73
C THR A 338 2.56 2.65 8.57
N VAL A 339 2.34 3.05 9.83
CA VAL A 339 1.52 2.33 10.82
C VAL A 339 0.07 2.13 10.37
N ASN A 340 -0.54 3.09 9.68
CA ASN A 340 -1.91 2.93 9.19
C ASN A 340 -1.99 1.90 8.06
N GLY A 341 -0.97 1.86 7.18
CA GLY A 341 -0.85 0.83 6.15
C GLY A 341 -0.63 -0.55 6.77
N ALA A 342 0.30 -0.66 7.72
CA ALA A 342 0.56 -1.89 8.46
C ALA A 342 -0.72 -2.43 9.14
N ARG A 343 -1.50 -1.54 9.78
CA ARG A 343 -2.80 -1.89 10.37
C ARG A 343 -3.77 -2.41 9.32
N ALA A 344 -3.90 -1.74 8.18
CA ALA A 344 -4.85 -2.13 7.14
C ALA A 344 -4.45 -3.43 6.41
N LEU A 345 -3.15 -3.74 6.37
CA LEU A 345 -2.61 -4.98 5.83
C LEU A 345 -2.56 -6.11 6.87
N GLY A 346 -2.96 -5.84 8.13
CA GLY A 346 -3.00 -6.85 9.19
C GLY A 346 -1.63 -7.27 9.70
N CYS A 347 -0.63 -6.39 9.63
CA CYS A 347 0.71 -6.66 10.14
C CYS A 347 0.72 -6.63 11.67
N GLU A 348 1.22 -7.71 12.28
CA GLU A 348 1.45 -7.80 13.72
C GLU A 348 2.89 -7.38 14.07
N GLY A 349 3.07 -6.71 15.21
CA GLY A 349 4.41 -6.35 15.70
C GLY A 349 5.17 -5.34 14.84
N TYR A 350 4.49 -4.60 13.95
CA TYR A 350 5.11 -3.56 13.12
C TYR A 350 5.57 -2.35 13.96
N GLY A 351 6.74 -1.80 13.64
CA GLY A 351 7.31 -0.63 14.31
C GLY A 351 8.79 -0.81 14.63
N VAL A 352 9.27 -0.04 15.61
CA VAL A 352 10.66 -0.12 16.12
C VAL A 352 10.69 -0.41 17.63
N GLU A 353 9.64 -1.10 18.11
CA GLU A 353 9.50 -1.48 19.51
C GLU A 353 10.17 -2.84 19.81
N ILE A 354 10.40 -3.14 21.09
CA ILE A 354 10.93 -4.44 21.50
C ILE A 354 9.96 -5.55 21.04
N GLY A 355 10.50 -6.55 20.36
CA GLY A 355 9.75 -7.66 19.76
C GLY A 355 9.43 -7.47 18.28
N ALA A 356 9.51 -6.24 17.76
CA ALA A 356 9.26 -5.97 16.34
C ALA A 356 10.38 -6.54 15.45
N PRO A 357 10.08 -6.88 14.17
CA PRO A 357 11.09 -7.08 13.15
C PRO A 357 12.04 -5.89 13.08
N ALA A 358 13.33 -6.16 12.85
CA ALA A 358 14.35 -5.14 12.63
C ALA A 358 14.28 -4.58 11.19
N ASP A 359 13.10 -4.09 10.81
CA ASP A 359 12.74 -3.59 9.49
C ASP A 359 12.56 -2.08 9.56
N PHE A 360 13.61 -1.34 9.19
CA PHE A 360 13.68 0.08 9.51
C PHE A 360 14.44 0.89 8.45
N LEU A 361 14.28 2.20 8.54
CA LEU A 361 14.96 3.19 7.71
C LEU A 361 15.86 4.04 8.58
N LEU A 362 17.06 4.34 8.06
CA LEU A 362 17.91 5.40 8.60
C LEU A 362 17.94 6.57 7.64
N MET A 363 17.55 7.74 8.13
CA MET A 363 17.42 8.96 7.32
C MET A 363 18.25 10.10 7.90
N PRO A 364 19.00 10.85 7.07
CA PRO A 364 19.83 11.97 7.50
C PRO A 364 18.99 13.25 7.74
N VAL A 365 17.93 13.13 8.52
CA VAL A 365 16.98 14.21 8.91
C VAL A 365 16.66 14.08 10.40
N GLN A 366 15.99 15.08 10.97
CA GLN A 366 15.74 15.18 12.41
C GLN A 366 14.35 14.74 12.83
N THR A 367 13.32 15.02 12.03
CA THR A 367 11.91 14.78 12.39
C THR A 367 11.14 14.05 11.30
N LEU A 368 9.99 13.48 11.65
CA LEU A 368 9.07 12.88 10.68
C LEU A 368 8.59 13.90 9.65
N GLY A 369 8.28 15.12 10.09
CA GLY A 369 7.89 16.20 9.18
C GLY A 369 8.97 16.55 8.16
N GLU A 370 10.23 16.65 8.61
CA GLU A 370 11.37 16.85 7.70
C GLU A 370 11.52 15.67 6.73
N ALA A 371 11.33 14.43 7.17
CA ALA A 371 11.38 13.25 6.31
C ALA A 371 10.33 13.30 5.19
N VAL A 372 9.08 13.66 5.53
CA VAL A 372 7.97 13.81 4.56
C VAL A 372 8.28 14.91 3.54
N VAL A 373 8.71 16.09 3.99
CA VAL A 373 8.93 17.23 3.09
C VAL A 373 10.17 17.02 2.20
N SER A 374 11.29 16.60 2.79
CA SER A 374 12.57 16.49 2.09
C SER A 374 12.75 15.20 1.28
N ARG A 375 12.02 14.13 1.61
CA ARG A 375 12.12 12.79 0.98
C ARG A 375 13.59 12.38 0.81
N PRO A 376 14.39 12.34 1.88
CA PRO A 376 15.84 12.23 1.79
C PRO A 376 16.23 10.88 1.21
N ILE A 377 17.44 10.73 0.66
CA ILE A 377 17.98 9.39 0.43
C ILE A 377 18.12 8.68 1.79
N ARG A 378 17.78 7.40 1.84
CA ARG A 378 17.69 6.62 3.07
C ARG A 378 18.39 5.27 2.93
N GLN A 379 18.85 4.73 4.04
CA GLN A 379 19.26 3.33 4.13
C GLN A 379 18.06 2.48 4.52
N VAL A 380 17.94 1.29 3.94
CA VAL A 380 16.82 0.37 4.18
C VAL A 380 17.36 -0.92 4.76
N TYR A 381 16.84 -1.31 5.92
CA TYR A 381 17.21 -2.52 6.63
C TYR A 381 16.03 -3.48 6.70
N ARG A 382 16.30 -4.78 6.46
CA ARG A 382 15.36 -5.89 6.60
C ARG A 382 15.99 -6.95 7.49
N GLY A 383 15.32 -7.34 8.56
CA GLY A 383 15.87 -8.24 9.58
C GLY A 383 17.20 -7.75 10.18
N GLY A 384 17.41 -6.43 10.19
CA GLY A 384 18.64 -5.78 10.65
C GLY A 384 19.82 -5.85 9.69
N GLU A 385 19.65 -6.36 8.47
CA GLU A 385 20.67 -6.30 7.41
C GLU A 385 20.38 -5.14 6.45
N LEU A 386 21.43 -4.42 6.06
CA LEU A 386 21.31 -3.35 5.06
C LEU A 386 21.04 -3.98 3.70
N ILE A 387 19.90 -3.67 3.08
CA ILE A 387 19.50 -4.22 1.78
C ILE A 387 19.49 -3.17 0.67
N ALA A 388 19.35 -1.88 1.01
CA ALA A 388 19.41 -0.79 0.03
C ALA A 388 20.05 0.47 0.60
N SER A 389 20.79 1.18 -0.26
CA SER A 389 21.43 2.45 0.05
C SER A 389 21.61 3.27 -1.22
N GLY A 390 21.72 4.60 -1.11
CA GLY A 390 21.87 5.47 -2.29
C GLY A 390 20.67 5.44 -3.24
N GLY A 391 19.49 5.04 -2.75
CA GLY A 391 18.29 4.85 -3.56
C GLY A 391 18.34 3.65 -4.50
N ARG A 392 19.17 2.64 -4.19
CA ARG A 392 19.29 1.40 -4.98
C ARG A 392 19.36 0.18 -4.05
N LEU A 393 18.76 -0.92 -4.51
CA LEU A 393 18.95 -2.23 -3.89
C LEU A 393 20.42 -2.64 -4.05
N LEU A 394 21.01 -3.22 -3.01
CA LEU A 394 22.43 -3.63 -3.03
C LEU A 394 22.65 -4.85 -3.93
N GLU A 395 21.68 -5.77 -3.94
CA GLU A 395 21.71 -6.99 -4.74
C GLU A 395 20.40 -7.12 -5.54
N SER A 396 20.45 -6.73 -6.82
CA SER A 396 19.31 -6.88 -7.74
C SER A 396 19.05 -8.35 -8.06
N ARG A 397 17.78 -8.72 -8.22
CA ARG A 397 17.29 -10.05 -8.61
C ARG A 397 16.73 -10.10 -10.03
N LEU A 398 16.91 -9.01 -10.80
CA LEU A 398 16.52 -8.91 -12.20
C LEU A 398 17.53 -9.54 -13.16
#